data_AF-A0A6P1U5L7-F1
#
_entry.id   AF-A0A6P1U5L7-F1
#
_cell.length_a   1.000
_cell.length_b   1.000
_cell.length_c   1.000
_cell.angle_alpha   90.00
_cell.angle_beta   90.00
_cell.angle_gamma   90.00
#
_symmetry.space_group_name_H-M   'P 1'
#
loop_
_entity.id
_entity.type
_entity.pdbx_description
1 polymer ?
#
loop_
_entity_poly.entity_id
_entity_poly.type
_entity_poly.pdbx_seq_one_letter_code
_entity_poly.pdbx_strand_id
1 'polypeptide(L)'
;MHTLTVAALSGFLFACFGSFIGVMIDRIPKGQSIVYPPSACSHCNTPIKPWHNIPLAGFLMLKGKCASCSAKIPLQLFWIEAISFAVGFGLGLMLPG
;
A
#
# COMPACT_ATOMS: atom_id res chain seq x y z
N MET A 1 11.06 -24.02 6.51
CA MET A 1 9.87 -23.30 6.98
C MET A 1 10.22 -21.91 7.52
N HIS A 2 11.28 -21.77 8.34
CA HIS A 2 11.70 -20.48 8.92
C HIS A 2 12.05 -19.40 7.88
N THR A 3 12.80 -19.72 6.83
CA THR A 3 13.19 -18.74 5.79
C THR A 3 11.99 -18.13 5.06
N LEU A 4 11.00 -18.96 4.70
CA LEU A 4 9.79 -18.49 4.03
C LEU A 4 8.93 -17.60 4.93
N THR A 5 8.85 -17.92 6.23
CA THR A 5 8.14 -17.08 7.19
C THR A 5 8.82 -15.72 7.37
N VAL A 6 10.15 -15.69 7.42
CA VAL A 6 10.92 -14.44 7.49
C VAL A 6 10.70 -13.60 6.23
N ALA A 7 10.80 -14.21 5.05
CA ALA A 7 10.56 -13.53 3.78
C ALA A 7 9.14 -12.96 3.66
N ALA A 8 8.11 -13.70 4.10
CA ALA A 8 6.73 -13.22 4.07
C ALA A 8 6.51 -12.02 5.00
N LEU A 9 7.06 -12.06 6.23
CA LEU A 9 6.95 -10.97 7.19
C LEU A 9 7.71 -9.72 6.72
N SER A 10 8.93 -9.89 6.20
CA SER A 10 9.71 -8.76 5.66
C SER A 10 9.04 -8.15 4.43
N GLY A 11 8.51 -8.97 3.52
CA GLY A 11 7.74 -8.50 2.37
C GLY A 11 6.52 -7.68 2.79
N PHE A 12 5.71 -8.18 3.73
CA PHE A 12 4.55 -7.45 4.24
C PHE A 12 4.93 -6.11 4.88
N LEU A 13 5.98 -6.10 5.71
CA LEU A 13 6.46 -4.87 6.35
C LEU A 13 6.88 -3.82 5.30
N PHE A 14 7.64 -4.22 4.28
CA PHE A 14 8.03 -3.31 3.21
C PHE A 14 6.83 -2.84 2.38
N ALA A 15 5.83 -3.68 2.15
CA ALA A 15 4.59 -3.26 1.49
C ALA A 15 3.88 -2.15 2.28
N CYS A 16 3.85 -2.24 3.62
CA CYS A 16 3.31 -1.18 4.48
C CYS A 16 4.11 0.12 4.34
N PHE A 17 5.45 0.05 4.29
CA PHE A 17 6.28 1.22 4.01
C PHE A 17 6.00 1.82 2.62
N GLY A 18 5.88 0.98 1.58
CA GLY A 18 5.52 1.42 0.24
C GLY A 18 4.18 2.14 0.18
N SER A 19 3.17 1.61 0.88
CA SER A 19 1.85 2.24 1.00
C SER A 19 1.93 3.62 1.68
N PHE A 20 2.73 3.73 2.75
CA PHE A 20 2.97 5.01 3.43
C PHE A 20 3.74 6.01 2.56
N ILE A 21 4.72 5.56 1.78
CA ILE A 21 5.41 6.40 0.78
C ILE A 21 4.41 6.93 -0.26
N GLY A 22 3.42 6.13 -0.67
CA GLY A 22 2.33 6.59 -1.53
C GLY A 22 1.57 7.80 -0.94
N VAL A 23 1.30 7.78 0.37
CA VAL A 23 0.70 8.93 1.09
C VAL A 23 1.64 10.14 1.08
N MET A 24 2.94 9.93 1.31
CA MET A 24 3.93 11.01 1.29
C MET A 24 4.03 11.68 -0.07
N ILE A 25 4.10 10.90 -1.14
CA ILE A 25 4.19 11.40 -2.53
C ILE A 25 2.98 12.27 -2.86
N ASP A 26 1.79 11.90 -2.39
CA ASP A 26 0.58 12.69 -2.64
C ASP A 26 0.49 13.96 -1.78
N ARG A 27 0.84 13.88 -0.50
CA ARG A 27 0.56 14.94 0.49
C ARG A 27 1.67 15.95 0.69
N ILE A 28 2.95 15.54 0.60
CA ILE A 28 4.10 16.44 0.84
C ILE A 28 4.12 17.60 -0.17
N PRO A 29 3.97 17.38 -1.50
CA PRO A 29 3.97 18.48 -2.46
C PRO A 29 2.80 19.45 -2.28
N LYS A 30 1.71 19.00 -1.64
CA LYS A 30 0.51 19.79 -1.35
C LYS A 30 0.56 20.48 0.02
N GLY A 31 1.63 20.29 0.80
CA GLY A 31 1.73 20.82 2.17
C GLY A 31 0.70 20.23 3.14
N GLN A 32 0.15 19.06 2.84
CA GLN A 32 -0.88 18.41 3.64
C GLN A 32 -0.27 17.52 4.74
N SER A 33 -0.96 17.39 5.87
CA SER A 33 -0.54 16.48 6.94
C SER A 33 -0.59 15.01 6.49
N ILE A 34 0.46 14.25 6.77
CA ILE A 34 0.56 12.82 6.46
C ILE A 34 -0.17 11.92 7.46
N VAL A 35 -0.61 12.47 8.60
CA VAL A 35 -1.26 11.71 9.68
C VAL A 35 -2.78 11.86 9.66
N TYR A 36 -3.28 13.07 9.42
CA TYR A 36 -4.71 13.39 9.47
C TYR A 36 -5.06 14.48 8.44
N PRO A 37 -6.20 14.41 7.73
CA PRO A 37 -7.27 13.41 7.82
C PRO A 37 -6.88 12.03 7.24
N PRO A 38 -7.64 10.96 7.51
CA PRO A 38 -7.41 9.65 6.88
C PRO A 38 -7.53 9.72 5.35
N SER A 39 -6.99 8.71 4.66
CA SER A 39 -7.08 8.62 3.20
C SER A 39 -8.53 8.61 2.73
N ALA A 40 -8.82 9.38 1.68
CA ALA A 40 -10.14 9.49 1.08
C ALA A 40 -10.03 9.38 -0.44
N CYS A 41 -11.12 9.00 -1.11
CA CYS A 41 -11.16 8.97 -2.56
C CYS A 41 -11.03 10.39 -3.14
N SER A 42 -10.11 10.59 -4.08
CA SER A 42 -9.90 11.89 -4.74
C SER A 42 -11.08 12.39 -5.58
N HIS A 43 -12.01 11.52 -5.94
CA HIS A 43 -13.17 11.86 -6.77
C HIS A 43 -14.44 12.18 -5.96
N CYS A 44 -14.72 11.40 -4.92
CA CYS A 44 -15.97 11.52 -4.15
C CYS A 44 -15.76 11.87 -2.68
N ASN A 45 -14.51 12.03 -2.24
CA ASN A 45 -14.11 12.32 -0.86
C ASN A 45 -14.63 11.31 0.18
N THR A 46 -15.12 10.13 -0.25
CA THR A 46 -15.51 9.08 0.68
C THR A 46 -14.25 8.57 1.40
N PRO A 47 -14.26 8.49 2.74
CA PRO A 47 -13.16 7.94 3.51
C PRO A 47 -12.85 6.50 3.10
N ILE A 48 -11.57 6.18 2.92
CA ILE A 48 -11.12 4.82 2.65
C ILE A 48 -11.17 4.03 3.95
N LYS A 49 -11.94 2.94 3.94
CA LYS A 49 -12.03 2.01 5.07
C LYS A 49 -10.67 1.35 5.32
N PRO A 50 -10.29 1.05 6.58
CA PRO A 50 -8.97 0.49 6.89
C PRO A 50 -8.63 -0.78 6.10
N TRP A 51 -9.61 -1.67 5.87
CA TRP A 51 -9.41 -2.91 5.08
C TRP A 51 -9.23 -2.67 3.58
N HIS A 52 -9.67 -1.53 3.04
CA HIS A 52 -9.37 -1.13 1.67
C HIS A 52 -7.96 -0.54 1.52
N ASN A 53 -7.29 -0.24 2.65
CA ASN A 53 -5.95 0.33 2.69
C ASN A 53 -4.87 -0.73 3.01
N ILE A 54 -5.23 -2.02 3.04
CA ILE A 54 -4.25 -3.10 3.19
C ILE A 54 -3.42 -3.19 1.90
N PRO A 55 -2.08 -3.12 1.97
CA PRO A 55 -1.23 -3.11 0.79
C PRO A 55 -1.53 -4.29 -0.14
N LEU A 56 -1.61 -4.04 -1.44
CA LEU A 56 -1.99 -4.97 -2.53
C LEU A 56 -3.42 -5.51 -2.42
N ALA A 57 -3.82 -6.04 -1.26
CA ALA A 57 -5.11 -6.66 -1.03
C ALA A 57 -6.27 -5.67 -1.24
N GLY A 58 -6.14 -4.44 -0.74
CA GLY A 58 -7.15 -3.40 -0.90
C GLY A 58 -7.43 -3.09 -2.37
N PHE A 59 -6.38 -2.94 -3.17
CA PHE A 59 -6.50 -2.69 -4.62
C PHE A 59 -7.14 -3.87 -5.35
N LEU A 60 -6.75 -5.11 -5.02
CA LEU A 60 -7.29 -6.33 -5.64
C LEU A 60 -8.75 -6.56 -5.27
N MET A 61 -9.13 -6.40 -4.00
CA MET A 61 -10.52 -6.52 -3.53
C MET A 61 -11.44 -5.51 -4.22
N LEU A 62 -10.94 -4.30 -4.42
CA LEU A 62 -11.63 -3.21 -5.08
C LEU A 62 -11.54 -3.27 -6.62
N LYS A 63 -10.79 -4.23 -7.18
CA LYS A 63 -10.51 -4.37 -8.61
C LYS A 63 -10.02 -3.06 -9.24
N GLY A 64 -9.19 -2.31 -8.50
CA GLY A 64 -8.65 -1.02 -8.90
C GLY A 64 -9.67 0.11 -9.00
N LYS A 65 -10.83 0.02 -8.32
CA LYS A 65 -11.90 1.02 -8.37
C LYS A 65 -12.40 1.41 -6.97
N CYS A 66 -12.75 2.68 -6.76
CA CYS A 66 -13.35 3.12 -5.51
C CYS A 66 -14.65 2.35 -5.21
N ALA A 67 -14.80 1.88 -3.96
CA ALA A 67 -16.00 1.17 -3.51
C ALA A 67 -17.31 1.96 -3.65
N SER A 68 -17.25 3.28 -3.60
CA SER A 68 -18.44 4.15 -3.57
C SER A 68 -18.78 4.76 -4.93
N CYS A 69 -17.77 5.24 -5.67
CA CYS A 69 -17.98 5.96 -6.93
C CYS A 69 -17.43 5.26 -8.16
N SER A 70 -16.81 4.07 -8.01
CA SER A 70 -16.16 3.31 -9.09
C SER A 70 -15.03 4.03 -9.85
N ALA A 71 -14.58 5.20 -9.38
CA ALA A 71 -13.43 5.89 -9.96
C ALA A 71 -12.17 5.03 -9.87
N LYS A 72 -11.31 5.12 -10.89
CA LYS A 72 -10.10 4.29 -10.98
C LYS A 72 -9.09 4.71 -9.91
N ILE A 73 -8.57 3.72 -9.18
CA ILE A 73 -7.44 3.92 -8.28
C ILE A 73 -6.16 3.92 -9.12
N PRO A 74 -5.24 4.88 -8.95
CA PRO A 74 -4.00 4.94 -9.72
C PRO A 74 -3.19 3.64 -9.58
N LEU A 75 -2.81 3.05 -10.72
CA LEU A 75 -2.02 1.81 -10.75
C LEU A 75 -0.61 2.00 -10.18
N GLN A 76 -0.12 3.24 -10.15
CA GLN A 76 1.17 3.60 -9.54
C GLN A 76 1.23 3.22 -8.06
N LEU A 77 0.13 3.40 -7.31
CA LEU A 77 0.09 2.98 -5.90
C LEU A 77 0.27 1.46 -5.77
N PHE A 78 -0.43 0.69 -6.61
CA PHE A 78 -0.30 -0.76 -6.63
C PHE A 78 1.15 -1.19 -6.94
N TRP A 79 1.79 -0.56 -7.93
CA TRP A 79 3.18 -0.90 -8.28
C TRP A 79 4.18 -0.53 -7.19
N ILE A 80 4.01 0.61 -6.51
CA ILE A 80 4.86 1.00 -5.38
C ILE A 80 4.80 -0.05 -4.26
N GLU A 81 3.59 -0.49 -3.92
CA GLU A 81 3.39 -1.54 -2.90
C GLU A 81 3.98 -2.89 -3.35
N ALA A 82 3.76 -3.26 -4.62
CA ALA A 82 4.23 -4.54 -5.16
C ALA A 82 5.75 -4.63 -5.23
N ILE A 83 6.41 -3.56 -5.69
CA ILE A 83 7.86 -3.47 -5.74
C ILE A 83 8.43 -3.49 -4.32
N SER A 84 7.82 -2.74 -3.40
CA SER A 84 8.27 -2.73 -2.00
C SER A 84 8.15 -4.13 -1.37
N PHE A 85 7.03 -4.81 -1.58
CA PHE A 85 6.85 -6.20 -1.15
C PHE A 85 7.93 -7.11 -1.73
N ALA A 86 8.18 -7.04 -3.05
CA ALA A 86 9.17 -7.88 -3.72
C ALA A 86 10.59 -7.64 -3.18
N VAL A 87 10.96 -6.38 -2.92
CA VAL A 87 12.24 -6.02 -2.29
C VAL A 87 12.34 -6.63 -0.88
N GLY A 88 11.34 -6.40 -0.02
CA GLY A 88 11.34 -6.94 1.34
C GLY A 88 11.37 -8.46 1.37
N PHE A 89 10.60 -9.11 0.49
CA PHE A 89 10.56 -10.56 0.36
C PHE A 89 11.92 -11.12 -0.10
N GLY A 90 12.51 -10.51 -1.13
CA GLY A 90 13.84 -10.89 -1.63
C GLY A 90 14.93 -10.77 -0.57
N LEU A 91 14.93 -9.68 0.20
CA LEU A 91 15.85 -9.50 1.33
C LEU A 91 15.66 -10.57 2.41
N GLY A 92 14.41 -10.90 2.73
CA GLY A 92 14.12 -11.93 3.74
C GLY A 92 14.53 -13.34 3.32
N LEU A 93 14.59 -13.63 2.02
CA LEU A 93 15.15 -14.89 1.49
C LEU A 93 16.68 -14.97 1.64
N MET A 94 17.36 -13.83 1.69
CA MET A 94 18.82 -13.77 1.83
C MET A 94 19.30 -13.91 3.28
N LEU A 95 18.39 -13.77 4.25
CA LEU A 95 18.74 -13.95 5.66
C LEU A 95 18.91 -15.45 5.94
N PRO A 96 20.11 -15.90 6.38
CA PRO A 96 20.30 -17.29 6.78
C PRO A 96 19.42 -17.55 8.01
N GLY A 97 18.49 -18.49 7.87
CA GLY A 97 17.61 -18.98 8.93
C GLY A 97 17.91 -20.41 9.27
#